data_AF-A0AAX0B532-F1
#
_entry.id   AF-A0AAX0B532-F1
#
_cell.length_a   1.000
_cell.length_b   1.000
_cell.length_c   1.000
_cell.angle_alpha   90.00
_cell.angle_beta   90.00
_cell.angle_gamma   90.00
#
_symmetry.space_group_name_H-M   'P 1'
#
loop_
_entity.id
_entity.type
_entity.pdbx_description
1 polymer ?
#
loop_
_entity_poly.entity_id
_entity_poly.type
_entity_poly.pdbx_seq_one_letter_code
_entity_poly.pdbx_strand_id
1 'polypeptide(L)' 'MLSEYLKILRVKKKLTQKNVADKLGIATSSYTKKENGINPFNIDELKEIKKIFNIEDLEFIKIFFN' A
#
# COMPACT_ATOMS: atom_id res chain seq x y z
N MET A 1 8.25 -9.88 -1.65
CA MET A 1 6.97 -10.40 -1.08
C MET A 1 5.94 -9.28 -0.90
N LEU A 2 5.89 -8.57 0.24
CA LEU A 2 4.88 -7.51 0.48
C LEU A 2 4.99 -6.32 -0.50
N SER A 3 6.21 -5.84 -0.71
CA SER A 3 6.53 -4.72 -1.60
C SER A 3 6.13 -4.98 -3.06
N GLU A 4 6.39 -6.18 -3.55
CA GLU A 4 6.02 -6.62 -4.90
C GLU A 4 4.50 -6.71 -5.07
N TYR A 5 3.80 -7.23 -4.06
CA TYR A 5 2.34 -7.35 -4.13
C TYR A 5 1.64 -5.98 -4.14
N LEU A 6 2.06 -5.05 -3.27
CA LEU A 6 1.53 -3.67 -3.28
C LEU A 6 1.78 -2.98 -4.62
N LYS A 7 2.97 -3.16 -5.19
CA LYS A 7 3.30 -2.65 -6.52
C LYS A 7 2.38 -3.25 -7.60
N ILE A 8 2.10 -4.56 -7.55
CA ILE A 8 1.18 -5.23 -8.48
C ILE A 8 -0.23 -4.64 -8.37
N LEU A 9 -0.77 -4.50 -7.15
CA LEU A 9 -2.09 -3.90 -6.93
C LEU A 9 -2.17 -2.47 -7.48
N ARG A 10 -1.14 -1.67 -7.19
CA ARG A 10 -1.03 -0.30 -7.66
C ARG A 10 -1.04 -0.22 -9.19
N VAL A 11 -0.25 -1.06 -9.86
CA VAL A 11 -0.20 -1.12 -11.33
C VAL A 11 -1.51 -1.62 -11.92
N LYS A 12 -2.15 -2.63 -11.32
CA LYS A 12 -3.49 -3.13 -11.74
C LYS A 12 -4.55 -2.03 -11.70
N LYS A 13 -4.48 -1.13 -10.72
CA LYS A 13 -5.37 0.05 -10.61
C LYS A 13 -4.91 1.25 -11.45
N LYS A 14 -3.83 1.12 -12.23
CA LYS A 14 -3.22 2.20 -13.03
C LYS A 14 -2.82 3.44 -12.20
N LEU A 15 -2.39 3.22 -10.96
CA LEU A 15 -1.98 4.28 -10.05
C LEU A 15 -0.45 4.47 -10.06
N THR A 16 0.00 5.71 -9.98
CA THR A 16 1.41 6.02 -9.68
C THR A 16 1.66 5.99 -8.19
N GLN A 17 2.93 5.92 -7.77
CA GLN A 17 3.29 6.06 -6.35
C GLN A 17 2.79 7.40 -5.78
N LYS A 18 2.84 8.47 -6.58
CA LYS A 18 2.28 9.77 -6.21
C LYS A 18 0.77 9.68 -5.95
N ASN A 19 0.01 9.00 -6.81
CA ASN A 19 -1.45 8.92 -6.62
C ASN A 19 -1.82 8.20 -5.33
N VAL A 20 -1.08 7.16 -4.93
CA VAL A 20 -1.32 6.47 -3.67
C VAL A 20 -0.91 7.34 -2.49
N ALA A 21 0.24 8.02 -2.57
CA ALA A 21 0.68 8.97 -1.55
C ALA A 21 -0.32 10.11 -1.33
N ASP A 22 -0.85 10.69 -2.41
CA ASP A 22 -1.89 11.73 -2.38
C ASP A 22 -3.16 11.21 -1.68
N LYS A 23 -3.59 9.97 -1.96
CA LYS A 23 -4.75 9.33 -1.31
C LYS A 23 -4.52 9.05 0.18
N LEU A 24 -3.28 8.77 0.57
CA LEU A 24 -2.88 8.54 1.96
C LEU A 24 -2.58 9.84 2.73
N GLY A 25 -2.53 10.99 2.05
CA GLY A 25 -2.15 12.26 2.67
C GLY A 25 -0.69 12.32 3.13
N ILE A 26 0.21 11.56 2.48
CA ILE A 26 1.64 11.51 2.82
C ILE A 26 2.52 11.95 1.65
N ALA A 27 3.77 12.31 1.94
CA ALA A 27 4.73 12.61 0.88
C ALA A 27 4.99 11.39 -0.03
N THR A 28 5.13 11.61 -1.34
CA THR A 28 5.46 10.55 -2.31
C THR A 28 6.68 9.73 -1.90
N SER A 29 7.73 10.39 -1.42
CA SER A 29 8.96 9.74 -0.95
C SER A 29 8.72 8.82 0.26
N SER A 30 7.78 9.19 1.15
CA SER A 30 7.35 8.35 2.26
C SER A 30 6.66 7.08 1.75
N TYR A 31 5.69 7.23 0.84
CA TYR A 31 5.03 6.09 0.22
C TYR A 31 6.01 5.19 -0.55
N THR A 32 6.93 5.76 -1.34
CA THR A 32 7.94 5.00 -2.09
C THR A 32 8.80 4.14 -1.16
N LYS A 33 9.28 4.69 -0.04
CA LYS A 33 10.05 3.93 0.95
C LYS A 33 9.21 2.81 1.57
N LYS A 34 7.93 3.07 1.87
CA LYS A 34 7.02 2.07 2.44
C LYS A 34 6.66 0.96 1.45
N GLU A 35 6.30 1.30 0.21
CA GLU A 35 6.05 0.34 -0.86
C GLU A 35 7.28 -0.53 -1.14
N ASN A 36 8.50 0.02 -1.00
CA ASN A 36 9.74 -0.74 -1.15
C ASN A 36 10.15 -1.52 0.11
N GLY A 37 9.36 -1.51 1.19
CA GLY A 37 9.63 -2.24 2.42
C GLY A 37 10.72 -1.62 3.31
N ILE A 38 11.16 -0.39 3.02
CA ILE A 38 12.18 0.32 3.82
C ILE A 38 11.56 0.81 5.14
N ASN A 39 10.33 1.31 5.07
CA ASN A 39 9.58 1.78 6.24
C ASN A 39 8.25 1.03 6.38
N PRO A 40 7.80 0.68 7.59
CA PRO A 40 6.49 0.06 7.78
C PRO A 40 5.35 1.06 7.55
N PHE A 41 4.18 0.55 7.19
CA PHE A 41 2.92 1.29 7.25
C PHE A 41 2.38 1.30 8.69
N ASN A 42 1.76 2.41 9.10
CA ASN A 42 1.01 2.46 10.35
C ASN A 42 -0.42 1.92 10.16
N ILE A 43 -1.15 1.74 11.26
CA ILE A 43 -2.48 1.13 11.26
C ILE A 43 -3.48 1.93 10.41
N ASP A 44 -3.41 3.26 10.41
CA ASP A 44 -4.36 4.08 9.65
C ASP A 44 -4.04 4.08 8.15
N GLU A 45 -2.76 4.14 7.77
CA GLU A 45 -2.31 3.96 6.39
C GLU A 45 -2.72 2.58 5.85
N LEU A 46 -2.65 1.54 6.68
CA LEU A 46 -3.08 0.18 6.35
C LEU A 46 -4.59 0.09 6.09
N LYS A 47 -5.42 0.76 6.91
CA LYS A 47 -6.87 0.86 6.67
C LYS A 47 -7.17 1.55 5.35
N GLU A 48 -6.45 2.62 5.03
CA GLU A 48 -6.65 3.35 3.77
C GLU A 48 -6.15 2.55 2.57
N ILE A 49 -5.02 1.86 2.66
CA ILE A 49 -4.54 0.93 1.63
C ILE A 49 -5.58 -0.13 1.29
N LYS A 50 -6.20 -0.73 2.33
CA LYS A 50 -7.27 -1.71 2.14
C LYS A 50 -8.44 -1.14 1.34
N LYS A 51 -8.84 0.11 1.62
CA LYS A 51 -9.89 0.82 0.87
C LYS A 51 -9.46 1.16 -0.56
N ILE A 52 -8.26 1.70 -0.76
CA ILE A 52 -7.74 2.12 -2.08
C ILE A 52 -7.70 0.94 -3.05
N PHE A 53 -7.26 -0.22 -2.56
CA PHE A 53 -7.10 -1.41 -3.40
C PHE A 53 -8.29 -2.37 -3.36
N ASN A 54 -9.25 -2.15 -2.45
CA ASN A 54 -10.40 -3.02 -2.21
C ASN A 54 -9.96 -4.47 -1.91
N ILE A 55 -9.11 -4.62 -0.89
CA ILE A 55 -8.56 -5.90 -0.45
C ILE A 55 -9.48 -6.51 0.60
N GLU A 56 -9.86 -7.77 0.40
CA GLU A 56 -10.64 -8.56 1.37
C GLU A 56 -9.82 -8.86 2.63
N ASP A 57 -10.47 -8.97 3.78
CA ASP A 57 -9.82 -9.15 5.10
C ASP A 57 -8.87 -10.34 5.12
N LEU A 58 -9.29 -11.45 4.52
CA LEU A 58 -8.53 -12.70 4.51
C LEU A 58 -7.27 -12.60 3.62
N GLU A 59 -7.34 -11.82 2.54
CA GLU A 59 -6.19 -11.53 1.69
C GLU A 59 -5.25 -10.55 2.38
N PHE A 60 -5.81 -9.51 3.01
CA PHE A 60 -5.06 -8.50 3.77
C PHE A 60 -4.23 -9.12 4.90
N ILE A 61 -4.81 -10.02 5.69
CA ILE A 61 -4.09 -10.72 6.78
C ILE A 61 -2.91 -11.53 6.22
N LYS A 62 -3.11 -12.26 5.13
CA LYS A 62 -2.04 -13.04 4.48
C LYS A 62 -0.89 -12.19 3.95
N ILE A 63 -1.17 -10.95 3.56
CA ILE A 63 -0.17 -10.04 2.98
C ILE A 63 0.64 -9.33 4.06
N PHE A 64 -0.02 -8.89 5.14
CA PHE A 64 0.58 -7.99 6.13
C PHE A 64 0.97 -8.66 7.45
N PHE A 65 0.49 -9.88 7.74
CA PHE A 65 0.66 -10.53 9.05
C PHE A 65 1.16 -11.99 8.95
N ASN A 66 1.72 -12.38 7.80
CA ASN A 66 2.17 -13.73 7.50
C ASN A 66 3.66 -13.77 7.18
#